data_AF-A0A2E8F3A9-F1
#
_entry.id   AF-A0A2E8F3A9-F1
#
_cell.length_a   1.000
_cell.length_b   1.000
_cell.length_c   1.000
_cell.angle_alpha   90.00
_cell.angle_beta   90.00
_cell.angle_gamma   90.00
#
_symmetry.space_group_name_H-M   'P 1'
#
loop_
_entity.id
_entity.type
_entity.pdbx_description
1 polymer ?
#
loop_
_entity_poly.entity_id
_entity_poly.type
_entity_poly.pdbx_seq_one_letter_code
_entity_poly.pdbx_strand_id
1 'polypeptide(L)'
;MNTALVKREPVFAYYWAPTPLIAQEQWYILEEPAHTPGCWDEVHEASRNPALRPLDQGCAYPDPGIQILANSGLREKAPEVATLLSQMRVGIEPLEETAEWFRNHPNQEQGWEEAAIHYLTTYDDRWKEWMPRENFGKVFVALQEITRDRIEQ
;
A
#
# COMPACT_ATOMS: atom_id res chain seq x y z
N MET A 1 -17.63 20.68 5.97
CA MET A 1 -17.90 19.41 5.26
C MET A 1 -18.92 19.69 4.16
N ASN A 2 -18.51 19.61 2.89
CA ASN A 2 -19.38 19.93 1.74
C ASN A 2 -19.11 18.97 0.56
N THR A 3 -18.62 17.77 0.85
CA THR A 3 -18.25 16.75 -0.15
C THR A 3 -19.49 15.97 -0.59
N ALA A 4 -19.46 15.45 -1.83
CA ALA A 4 -20.52 14.59 -2.37
C ALA A 4 -20.78 13.37 -1.47
N LEU A 5 -19.71 12.83 -0.85
CA LEU A 5 -19.78 11.71 0.10
C LEU A 5 -20.67 12.02 1.31
N VAL A 6 -20.46 13.17 1.97
CA VAL A 6 -21.28 13.60 3.12
C VAL A 6 -22.73 13.87 2.71
N LYS A 7 -22.94 14.35 1.48
CA LYS A 7 -24.27 14.63 0.92
C LYS A 7 -24.98 13.39 0.36
N ARG A 8 -24.32 12.23 0.30
CA ARG A 8 -24.81 11.00 -0.34
C ARG A 8 -25.24 11.20 -1.79
N GLU A 9 -24.53 12.05 -2.50
CA GLU A 9 -24.70 12.24 -3.95
C GLU A 9 -23.99 11.10 -4.70
N PRO A 10 -24.53 10.60 -5.83
CA PRO A 10 -23.83 9.61 -6.65
C PRO A 10 -22.50 10.15 -7.15
N VAL A 11 -21.42 9.38 -6.95
CA VAL A 11 -20.07 9.72 -7.41
C VAL A 11 -19.55 8.59 -8.31
N PHE A 12 -18.96 8.98 -9.43
CA PHE A 12 -18.17 8.09 -10.29
C PHE A 12 -16.78 8.69 -10.45
N ALA A 13 -15.74 7.92 -10.13
CA ALA A 13 -14.36 8.37 -10.15
C ALA A 13 -13.38 7.22 -10.40
N TYR A 14 -12.22 7.57 -10.95
CA TYR A 14 -11.04 6.71 -10.91
C TYR A 14 -10.40 6.78 -9.51
N TYR A 15 -10.03 5.64 -8.95
CA TYR A 15 -9.32 5.57 -7.68
C TYR A 15 -8.50 4.28 -7.56
N TRP A 16 -7.66 4.16 -6.53
CA TRP A 16 -6.76 3.01 -6.34
C TRP A 16 -6.65 2.59 -4.86
N ALA A 17 -6.26 1.33 -4.66
CA ALA A 17 -5.90 0.76 -3.37
C ALA A 17 -4.39 0.44 -3.34
N PRO A 18 -3.73 0.44 -2.16
CA PRO A 18 -4.26 0.76 -0.83
C PRO A 18 -4.34 2.26 -0.55
N THR A 19 -5.50 2.75 -0.06
CA THR A 19 -5.64 4.13 0.43
C THR A 19 -6.70 4.22 1.54
N PRO A 20 -6.60 5.20 2.47
CA PRO A 20 -7.57 5.34 3.55
C PRO A 20 -9.00 5.61 3.08
N LEU A 21 -9.19 6.25 1.91
CA LEU A 21 -10.52 6.51 1.40
C LEU A 21 -11.21 5.22 0.96
N ILE A 22 -10.48 4.25 0.40
CA ILE A 22 -11.01 2.93 0.08
C ILE A 22 -11.46 2.19 1.36
N ALA A 23 -10.71 2.31 2.45
CA ALA A 23 -11.03 1.66 3.72
C ALA A 23 -12.29 2.25 4.41
N GLN A 24 -12.48 3.57 4.31
CA GLN A 24 -13.50 4.30 5.09
C GLN A 24 -14.95 4.05 4.66
N GLU A 25 -15.18 3.59 3.43
CA GLU A 25 -16.52 3.51 2.85
C GLU A 25 -16.67 2.22 2.04
N GLN A 26 -17.92 1.76 1.90
CA GLN A 26 -18.22 0.60 1.06
C GLN A 26 -18.31 1.02 -0.41
N TRP A 27 -17.18 1.05 -1.10
CA TRP A 27 -17.11 1.31 -2.54
C TRP A 27 -17.53 0.10 -3.36
N TYR A 28 -18.19 0.35 -4.49
CA TYR A 28 -18.44 -0.66 -5.51
C TYR A 28 -17.44 -0.47 -6.65
N ILE A 29 -16.51 -1.41 -6.81
CA ILE A 29 -15.56 -1.41 -7.94
C ILE A 29 -16.34 -1.88 -9.17
N LEU A 30 -16.37 -1.05 -10.22
CA LEU A 30 -16.98 -1.44 -11.47
C LEU A 30 -16.15 -2.55 -12.13
N GLU A 31 -16.83 -3.61 -12.55
CA GLU A 31 -16.19 -4.70 -13.28
C GLU A 31 -15.88 -4.26 -14.72
N GLU A 32 -14.63 -4.46 -15.13
CA GLU A 32 -14.17 -4.28 -16.51
C GLU A 32 -13.88 -5.65 -17.14
N PRO A 33 -13.92 -5.76 -18.48
CA PRO A 33 -13.47 -6.98 -19.16
C PRO A 33 -12.06 -7.38 -18.70
N ALA A 34 -11.78 -8.68 -18.57
CA ALA A 34 -10.49 -9.14 -18.07
C ALA A 34 -9.31 -8.61 -18.92
N HIS A 35 -8.19 -8.32 -18.25
CA HIS A 35 -6.95 -7.92 -18.91
C HIS A 35 -6.50 -8.96 -19.94
N THR A 36 -6.16 -8.51 -21.15
CA THR A 36 -5.40 -9.28 -22.14
C THR A 36 -4.29 -8.40 -22.72
N PRO A 37 -3.12 -8.95 -23.10
CA PRO A 37 -2.05 -8.15 -23.70
C PRO A 37 -2.52 -7.32 -24.91
N GLY A 38 -3.34 -7.90 -25.79
CA GLY A 38 -3.85 -7.21 -26.96
C GLY A 38 -4.77 -6.03 -26.61
N CYS A 39 -5.72 -6.22 -25.71
CA CYS A 39 -6.57 -5.12 -25.26
C CYS A 39 -5.74 -4.03 -24.55
N TRP A 40 -4.80 -4.42 -23.70
CA TRP A 40 -3.96 -3.46 -22.98
C TRP A 40 -3.12 -2.62 -23.93
N ASP A 41 -2.53 -3.23 -24.97
CA ASP A 41 -1.77 -2.51 -25.99
C ASP A 41 -2.64 -1.49 -26.74
N GLU A 42 -3.88 -1.85 -27.12
CA GLU A 42 -4.84 -0.94 -27.76
C GLU A 42 -5.19 0.25 -26.86
N VAL A 43 -5.55 -0.02 -25.60
CA VAL A 43 -5.87 1.01 -24.59
C VAL A 43 -4.66 1.92 -24.35
N HIS A 44 -3.47 1.33 -24.23
CA HIS A 44 -2.24 2.05 -23.95
C HIS A 44 -1.83 2.96 -25.11
N GLU A 45 -1.97 2.50 -26.35
CA GLU A 45 -1.68 3.31 -27.54
C GLU A 45 -2.70 4.44 -27.69
N ALA A 46 -4.00 4.17 -27.49
CA ALA A 46 -5.03 5.20 -27.50
C ALA A 46 -4.87 6.26 -26.38
N SER A 47 -4.23 5.90 -25.26
CA SER A 47 -3.88 6.84 -24.19
C SER A 47 -2.84 7.87 -24.63
N ARG A 48 -1.95 7.50 -25.55
CA ARG A 48 -0.88 8.37 -26.11
C ARG A 48 -1.28 9.05 -27.40
N ASN A 49 -2.22 8.46 -28.14
CA ASN A 49 -2.67 8.95 -29.43
C ASN A 49 -4.18 9.23 -29.43
N PRO A 50 -4.59 10.52 -29.30
CA PRO A 50 -6.00 10.91 -29.32
C PRO A 50 -6.78 10.51 -30.58
N ALA A 51 -6.10 10.29 -31.72
CA ALA A 51 -6.76 9.91 -32.97
C ALA A 51 -7.35 8.50 -32.94
N LEU A 52 -6.96 7.68 -31.96
CA LEU A 52 -7.45 6.31 -31.78
C LEU A 52 -8.63 6.23 -30.81
N ARG A 53 -9.23 7.36 -30.43
CA ARG A 53 -10.36 7.44 -29.50
C ARG A 53 -11.64 7.91 -30.22
N PRO A 54 -12.83 7.44 -29.79
CA PRO A 54 -13.07 6.49 -28.71
C PRO A 54 -12.71 5.05 -29.09
N LEU A 55 -12.45 4.23 -28.08
CA LEU A 55 -12.36 2.77 -28.24
C LEU A 55 -13.75 2.16 -28.04
N ASP A 56 -14.04 1.06 -28.74
CA ASP A 56 -15.30 0.32 -28.60
C ASP A 56 -15.34 -0.52 -27.31
N GLN A 57 -14.17 -0.85 -26.74
CA GLN A 57 -14.04 -1.59 -25.49
C GLN A 57 -12.77 -1.19 -24.73
N GLY A 58 -12.78 -1.39 -23.41
CA GLY A 58 -11.60 -1.37 -22.55
C GLY A 58 -11.44 -2.72 -21.83
N CYS A 59 -10.40 -2.83 -21.01
CA CYS A 59 -10.18 -3.96 -20.12
C CYS A 59 -9.58 -3.48 -18.80
N ALA A 60 -9.72 -4.33 -17.78
CA ALA A 60 -9.15 -4.15 -16.47
C ALA A 60 -7.64 -3.91 -16.54
N TYR A 61 -7.14 -3.11 -15.59
CA TYR A 61 -5.71 -2.91 -15.41
C TYR A 61 -4.98 -4.24 -15.17
N PRO A 62 -3.71 -4.35 -15.62
CA PRO A 62 -2.86 -5.43 -15.16
C PRO A 62 -2.66 -5.31 -13.65
N ASP A 63 -2.68 -6.43 -12.92
CA ASP A 63 -2.34 -6.49 -11.51
C ASP A 63 -0.96 -7.13 -11.32
N PRO A 64 0.14 -6.35 -11.42
CA PRO A 64 1.48 -6.85 -11.13
C PRO A 64 1.75 -6.96 -9.62
N GLY A 65 0.80 -6.57 -8.75
CA GLY A 65 1.04 -6.36 -7.32
C GLY A 65 2.02 -5.21 -7.03
N ILE A 66 2.26 -4.94 -5.75
CA ILE A 66 3.24 -3.95 -5.29
C ILE A 66 4.64 -4.57 -5.32
N GLN A 67 5.57 -3.92 -6.03
CA GLN A 67 6.92 -4.43 -6.26
C GLN A 67 7.96 -3.65 -5.44
N ILE A 68 8.92 -4.37 -4.85
CA ILE A 68 10.10 -3.78 -4.21
C ILE A 68 11.27 -3.83 -5.20
N LEU A 69 11.74 -2.66 -5.61
CA LEU A 69 12.87 -2.51 -6.52
C LEU A 69 14.11 -2.04 -5.76
N ALA A 70 15.27 -2.63 -6.09
CA ALA A 70 16.54 -2.30 -5.47
C ALA A 70 17.62 -2.11 -6.53
N ASN A 71 18.68 -1.38 -6.16
CA ASN A 71 19.88 -1.29 -6.97
C ASN A 71 20.48 -2.70 -7.18
N SER A 72 21.01 -2.97 -8.38
CA SER A 72 21.58 -4.28 -8.74
C SER A 72 22.70 -4.74 -7.80
N GLY A 73 23.49 -3.82 -7.25
CA GLY A 73 24.57 -4.13 -6.30
C GLY A 73 24.12 -4.38 -4.87
N LEU A 74 22.82 -4.29 -4.55
CA LEU A 74 22.33 -4.48 -3.17
C LEU A 74 22.63 -5.89 -2.66
N ARG A 75 22.46 -6.91 -3.50
CA ARG A 75 22.70 -8.31 -3.12
C ARG A 75 24.15 -8.58 -2.73
N GLU A 76 25.09 -7.84 -3.31
CA GLU A 76 26.52 -7.95 -3.02
C GLU A 76 26.90 -7.17 -1.75
N LYS A 77 26.34 -5.96 -1.59
CA LYS A 77 26.68 -5.05 -0.49
C LYS A 77 26.00 -5.37 0.83
N ALA A 78 24.77 -5.89 0.78
CA ALA A 78 23.93 -6.17 1.94
C ALA A 78 23.00 -7.36 1.63
N PRO A 79 23.55 -8.59 1.53
CA PRO A 79 22.77 -9.78 1.19
C PRO A 79 21.64 -10.07 2.18
N GLU A 80 21.81 -9.76 3.45
CA GLU A 80 20.79 -9.89 4.49
C GLU A 80 19.62 -8.92 4.27
N VAL A 81 19.89 -7.69 3.86
CA VAL A 81 18.84 -6.70 3.53
C VAL A 81 18.12 -7.10 2.24
N ALA A 82 18.86 -7.56 1.23
CA ALA A 82 18.27 -8.05 0.00
C ALA A 82 17.35 -9.25 0.26
N THR A 83 17.74 -10.15 1.18
CA THR A 83 16.92 -11.27 1.62
C THR A 83 15.65 -10.76 2.31
N LEU A 84 15.78 -9.83 3.25
CA LEU A 84 14.64 -9.24 3.95
C LEU A 84 13.62 -8.62 2.99
N LEU A 85 14.09 -7.75 2.10
CA LEU A 85 13.23 -7.09 1.11
C LEU A 85 12.57 -8.09 0.15
N SER A 86 13.22 -9.22 -0.16
CA SER A 86 12.63 -10.25 -1.02
C SER A 86 11.45 -10.97 -0.35
N GLN A 87 11.50 -11.15 0.97
CA GLN A 87 10.46 -11.80 1.77
C GLN A 87 9.39 -10.80 2.25
N MET A 88 9.69 -9.50 2.23
CA MET A 88 8.80 -8.47 2.74
C MET A 88 7.46 -8.46 2.00
N ARG A 89 6.39 -8.72 2.76
CA ARG A 89 4.99 -8.60 2.33
C ARG A 89 4.23 -7.83 3.41
N VAL A 90 3.89 -6.59 3.08
CA VAL A 90 3.12 -5.70 3.98
C VAL A 90 1.62 -6.06 3.94
N GLY A 91 1.10 -6.36 2.75
CA GLY A 91 -0.33 -6.61 2.54
C GLY A 91 -1.12 -5.31 2.38
N ILE A 92 -2.16 -5.36 1.53
CA ILE A 92 -3.02 -4.21 1.24
C ILE A 92 -3.89 -3.87 2.45
N GLU A 93 -4.63 -4.84 2.98
CA GLU A 93 -5.54 -4.66 4.13
C GLU A 93 -4.83 -4.14 5.38
N PRO A 94 -3.73 -4.74 5.89
CA PRO A 94 -2.98 -4.19 7.02
C PRO A 94 -2.49 -2.75 6.81
N LEU A 95 -2.11 -2.40 5.57
CA LEU A 95 -1.64 -1.06 5.24
C LEU A 95 -2.78 -0.05 5.23
N GLU A 96 -3.96 -0.45 4.72
CA GLU A 96 -5.19 0.34 4.75
C GLU A 96 -5.65 0.61 6.19
N GLU A 97 -5.74 -0.42 7.02
CA GLU A 97 -6.12 -0.32 8.43
C GLU A 97 -5.14 0.57 9.22
N THR A 98 -3.83 0.41 8.97
CA THR A 98 -2.81 1.24 9.61
C THR A 98 -2.92 2.71 9.17
N ALA A 99 -3.15 2.94 7.88
CA ALA A 99 -3.29 4.29 7.36
C ALA A 99 -4.58 4.97 7.84
N GLU A 100 -5.66 4.22 8.01
CA GLU A 100 -6.89 4.70 8.66
C GLU A 100 -6.67 5.02 10.13
N TRP A 101 -6.03 4.12 10.88
CA TRP A 101 -5.68 4.34 12.28
C TRP A 101 -4.88 5.64 12.43
N PHE A 102 -3.82 5.82 11.62
CA PHE A 102 -3.00 7.03 11.65
C PHE A 102 -3.80 8.29 11.28
N ARG A 103 -4.74 8.18 10.32
CA ARG A 103 -5.62 9.29 9.93
C ARG A 103 -6.56 9.78 11.04
N ASN A 104 -6.84 8.94 12.02
CA ASN A 104 -7.69 9.27 13.17
C ASN A 104 -6.87 9.48 14.46
N HIS A 105 -5.54 9.30 14.40
CA HIS A 105 -4.66 9.39 15.56
C HIS A 105 -4.32 10.85 15.91
N PRO A 106 -4.34 11.26 17.18
CA PRO A 106 -4.11 12.67 17.57
C PRO A 106 -2.71 13.20 17.24
N ASN A 107 -1.72 12.32 17.06
CA ASN A 107 -0.32 12.68 16.85
C ASN A 107 0.11 12.64 15.38
N GLN A 108 -0.76 12.98 14.43
CA GLN A 108 -0.41 12.95 12.99
C GLN A 108 0.81 13.82 12.64
N GLU A 109 1.04 14.86 13.44
CA GLU A 109 2.19 15.76 13.30
C GLU A 109 3.53 15.04 13.53
N GLN A 110 3.53 13.90 14.22
CA GLN A 110 4.71 13.04 14.41
C GLN A 110 5.06 12.22 13.16
N GLY A 111 4.22 12.30 12.11
CA GLY A 111 4.50 11.73 10.80
C GLY A 111 4.25 10.22 10.69
N TRP A 112 4.55 9.68 9.51
CA TRP A 112 4.27 8.28 9.15
C TRP A 112 5.09 7.24 9.94
N GLU A 113 6.05 7.68 10.75
CA GLU A 113 6.79 6.82 11.66
C GLU A 113 5.86 6.18 12.71
N GLU A 114 4.86 6.91 13.19
CA GLU A 114 3.82 6.37 14.07
C GLU A 114 3.04 5.23 13.42
N ALA A 115 2.68 5.42 12.16
CA ALA A 115 1.99 4.40 11.38
C ALA A 115 2.87 3.14 11.23
N ALA A 116 4.16 3.31 10.95
CA ALA A 116 5.08 2.19 10.84
C ALA A 116 5.25 1.42 12.17
N ILE A 117 5.36 2.14 13.29
CA ILE A 117 5.46 1.53 14.63
C ILE A 117 4.16 0.80 14.98
N HIS A 118 3.00 1.41 14.68
CA HIS A 118 1.71 0.78 14.85
C HIS A 118 1.62 -0.52 14.03
N TYR A 119 1.97 -0.47 12.74
CA TYR A 119 1.99 -1.65 11.87
C TYR A 119 2.85 -2.77 12.48
N LEU A 120 4.10 -2.45 12.87
CA LEU A 120 5.04 -3.44 13.41
C LEU A 120 4.59 -3.98 14.77
N THR A 121 3.85 -3.21 15.55
CA THR A 121 3.31 -3.65 16.84
C THR A 121 2.06 -4.53 16.66
N THR A 122 1.23 -4.21 15.68
CA THR A 122 -0.06 -4.87 15.44
C THR A 122 0.07 -6.17 14.62
N TYR A 123 0.91 -6.18 13.58
CA TYR A 123 1.02 -7.29 12.61
C TYR A 123 2.36 -8.03 12.73
N ASP A 124 2.64 -8.52 13.94
CA ASP A 124 3.92 -9.17 14.23
C ASP A 124 4.09 -10.55 13.57
N ASP A 125 2.98 -11.22 13.29
CA ASP A 125 2.90 -12.44 12.51
C ASP A 125 3.45 -12.22 11.09
N ARG A 126 3.18 -11.06 10.49
CA ARG A 126 3.61 -10.73 9.12
C ARG A 126 5.09 -10.40 9.02
N TRP A 127 5.58 -9.45 9.81
CA TRP A 127 6.98 -9.02 9.63
C TRP A 127 8.00 -10.05 10.11
N LYS A 128 7.59 -10.99 10.98
CA LYS A 128 8.41 -12.15 11.32
C LYS A 128 8.72 -13.03 10.11
N GLU A 129 7.89 -13.05 9.09
CA GLU A 129 8.18 -13.79 7.85
C GLU A 129 9.26 -13.10 7.00
N TRP A 130 9.54 -11.83 7.25
CA TRP A 130 10.49 -11.06 6.44
C TRP A 130 11.94 -11.41 6.73
N MET A 131 12.23 -12.03 7.89
CA MET A 131 13.60 -12.25 8.34
C MET A 131 13.74 -13.51 9.19
N PRO A 132 14.97 -14.01 9.39
CA PRO A 132 15.22 -15.12 10.30
C PRO A 132 14.86 -14.80 11.76
N ARG A 133 14.45 -15.83 12.52
CA ARG A 133 13.94 -15.72 13.90
C ARG A 133 14.91 -15.06 14.86
N GLU A 134 16.21 -15.25 14.67
CA GLU A 134 17.26 -14.64 15.48
C GLU A 134 17.26 -13.11 15.45
N ASN A 135 16.64 -12.50 14.42
CA ASN A 135 16.55 -11.04 14.30
C ASN A 135 15.28 -10.46 14.95
N PHE A 136 14.29 -11.28 15.31
CA PHE A 136 13.03 -10.79 15.89
C PHE A 136 13.26 -10.02 17.18
N GLY A 137 14.17 -10.51 18.03
CA GLY A 137 14.50 -9.87 19.31
C GLY A 137 14.99 -8.43 19.13
N LYS A 138 15.73 -8.13 18.06
CA LYS A 138 16.20 -6.77 17.76
C LYS A 138 15.05 -5.82 17.47
N VAL A 139 14.07 -6.27 16.68
CA VAL A 139 12.87 -5.49 16.35
C VAL A 139 12.04 -5.24 17.61
N PHE A 140 11.82 -6.27 18.43
CA PHE A 140 11.05 -6.13 19.68
C PHE A 140 11.70 -5.15 20.66
N VAL A 141 13.02 -5.22 20.85
CA VAL A 141 13.74 -4.27 21.72
C VAL A 141 13.61 -2.85 21.18
N ALA A 142 13.81 -2.64 19.87
CA ALA A 142 13.66 -1.34 19.25
C ALA A 142 12.24 -0.76 19.45
N LEU A 143 11.18 -1.56 19.28
CA LEU A 143 9.80 -1.13 19.51
C LEU A 143 9.52 -0.78 20.98
N GLN A 144 10.15 -1.48 21.93
CA GLN A 144 10.03 -1.17 23.36
C GLN A 144 10.75 0.13 23.74
N GLU A 145 11.93 0.39 23.18
CA GLU A 145 12.73 1.60 23.43
C GLU A 145 12.01 2.86 22.92
N ILE A 146 11.78 2.93 21.59
CA ILE A 146 10.43 3.10 21.04
C ILE A 146 9.38 3.77 21.93
N THR A 147 8.57 2.89 22.49
CA THR A 147 7.41 3.20 23.31
C THR A 147 7.79 3.83 24.65
N ARG A 148 8.90 3.41 25.27
CA ARG A 148 9.35 3.94 26.57
C ARG A 148 9.73 5.41 26.46
N ASP A 149 10.56 5.76 25.48
CA ASP A 149 11.09 7.13 25.31
C ASP A 149 9.98 8.16 25.02
N ARG A 150 8.78 7.68 24.66
CA ARG A 150 7.58 8.47 24.39
C ARG A 150 6.64 8.61 25.58
N ILE A 151 6.70 7.70 26.55
CA ILE A 151 5.99 7.83 27.84
C ILE A 151 6.71 8.85 28.73
N GLU A 152 8.01 9.01 28.53
CA GLU A 152 8.88 9.89 29.31
C GLU A 152 8.94 11.35 28.77
N GLN A 153 8.26 11.64 27.65
CA GLN A 153 8.13 12.99 27.04
C GLN A 153 6.72 13.56 27.27
#